data_AF-A0A5C6ZJE3-F1
#
_entry.id   AF-A0A5C6ZJE3-F1
#
_cell.length_a   1.000
_cell.length_b   1.000
_cell.length_c   1.000
_cell.angle_alpha   90.00
_cell.angle_beta   90.00
_cell.angle_gamma   90.00
#
_symmetry.space_group_name_H-M   'P 1'
#
loop_
_entity.id
_entity.type
_entity.pdbx_description
1 polymer ?
#
loop_
_entity_poly.entity_id
_entity_poly.type
_entity_poly.pdbx_seq_one_letter_code
_entity_poly.pdbx_strand_id
1 'polypeptide(L)'
;MIYLKNHALFFGSLGFGILIWILSYVCLPFYVNEPFHAETIFFVISSYGMLILGFSVLKPRLNSKELMVGHVHKILNILIGIIIISYLFRWIDLFYLRDLSFTNEPKYNRALNEMNSANSNLLLILLSVLKSLYFFPYVISIKTKQHRQRITTILAYLCLFLPLLEAVLKGTRKPLFEIFFIILLTTLVYNRKIITKLRIAITAVIVILLMSISMLVVFQRENLSHAFDTVFYEKLLESRYNEILEPKPSVISFFEDKQTSQVTKFYAMAAMQIGQYIAHGVFEFNHIIKFKALPITYGGYSFSPVTRFFNKIGILNNTKIENPSPREYVYLSSFGAMYIDFRWFTLMFMFLLGCLQKFVTFKSRENVFYAPILIYFSIINVFLPILNYIGGSGIYAILSAAVLLLILKLLGKALNEKSIST
;
A
#
# COMPACT_ATOMS: atom_id res chain seq x y z
N MET A 1 -1.63 4.84 30.49
CA MET A 1 -1.88 6.05 29.66
C MET A 1 -0.62 6.61 28.97
N ILE A 2 0.53 6.76 29.65
CA ILE A 2 1.77 7.32 29.07
C ILE A 2 2.32 6.49 27.89
N TYR A 3 2.28 5.15 27.98
CA TYR A 3 2.76 4.26 26.92
C TYR A 3 1.99 4.44 25.60
N LEU A 4 0.66 4.50 25.67
CA LEU A 4 -0.21 4.75 24.53
C LEU A 4 0.09 6.12 23.89
N LYS A 5 0.29 7.16 24.70
CA LYS A 5 0.64 8.50 24.21
C LYS A 5 1.98 8.49 23.44
N ASN A 6 2.98 7.79 23.96
CA ASN A 6 4.31 7.69 23.35
C ASN A 6 4.34 6.86 22.06
N HIS A 7 3.35 5.98 21.87
CA HIS A 7 3.22 5.11 20.71
C HIS A 7 1.89 5.32 19.95
N ALA A 8 1.34 6.54 20.04
CA ALA A 8 0.02 6.86 19.52
C ALA A 8 -0.13 6.61 18.02
N LEU A 9 0.95 6.73 17.24
CA LEU A 9 0.89 6.44 15.80
C LEU A 9 0.66 4.95 15.51
N PHE A 10 1.34 4.06 16.24
CA PHE A 10 1.18 2.60 16.08
C PHE A 10 -0.25 2.18 16.45
N PHE A 11 -0.69 2.49 17.67
CA PHE A 11 -2.04 2.13 18.13
C PHE A 11 -3.14 2.86 17.35
N GLY A 12 -2.92 4.14 17.03
CA GLY A 12 -3.86 4.96 16.27
C GLY A 12 -4.04 4.46 14.83
N SER A 13 -2.98 4.02 14.16
CA SER A 13 -3.11 3.44 12.81
C SER A 13 -3.86 2.11 12.81
N LEU A 14 -3.61 1.23 13.79
CA LEU A 14 -4.38 -0.02 13.95
C LEU A 14 -5.85 0.26 14.22
N GLY A 15 -6.14 1.13 15.20
CA GLY A 15 -7.52 1.51 15.54
C GLY A 15 -8.24 2.18 14.38
N PHE A 16 -7.55 3.02 13.61
CA PHE A 16 -8.13 3.69 12.44
C PHE A 16 -8.47 2.69 11.32
N GLY A 17 -7.61 1.71 11.06
CA GLY A 17 -7.89 0.64 10.09
C GLY A 17 -9.12 -0.19 10.47
N ILE A 18 -9.19 -0.62 11.73
CA ILE A 18 -10.34 -1.36 12.27
C ILE A 18 -11.62 -0.51 12.16
N LEU A 19 -11.55 0.76 12.55
CA LEU A 19 -12.69 1.68 12.50
C LEU A 19 -13.19 1.89 11.06
N ILE A 20 -12.29 2.14 10.10
CA ILE A 20 -12.64 2.27 8.68
C ILE A 20 -13.33 1.00 8.20
N TRP A 21 -12.79 -0.17 8.54
CA TRP A 21 -13.36 -1.45 8.13
C TRP A 21 -14.77 -1.66 8.70
N ILE A 22 -14.96 -1.43 10.01
CA ILE A 22 -16.27 -1.56 10.69
C ILE A 22 -17.28 -0.57 10.10
N LEU A 23 -16.90 0.71 9.94
CA LEU A 23 -17.79 1.72 9.37
C LEU A 23 -18.19 1.37 7.94
N SER A 24 -17.24 0.90 7.12
CA SER A 24 -17.54 0.46 5.76
C SER A 24 -18.50 -0.73 5.78
N TYR A 25 -18.27 -1.72 6.64
CA TYR A 25 -19.16 -2.87 6.74
C TYR A 25 -20.59 -2.49 7.18
N VAL A 26 -20.72 -1.68 8.23
CA VAL A 26 -22.03 -1.31 8.81
C VAL A 26 -22.82 -0.36 7.91
N CYS A 27 -22.14 0.57 7.24
CA CYS A 27 -22.80 1.57 6.40
C CYS A 27 -23.22 1.03 5.02
N LEU A 28 -22.67 -0.11 4.59
CA LEU A 28 -22.96 -0.63 3.27
C LEU A 28 -24.20 -1.53 3.24
N PRO A 29 -25.10 -1.34 2.27
CA PRO A 29 -26.33 -2.12 2.14
C PRO A 29 -26.10 -3.47 1.46
N PHE A 30 -25.29 -4.35 2.06
CA PHE A 30 -25.05 -5.72 1.57
C PHE A 30 -25.60 -6.78 2.53
N TYR A 31 -25.87 -7.97 1.99
CA TYR A 31 -25.97 -9.22 2.73
C TYR A 31 -24.63 -9.94 2.68
N VAL A 32 -24.29 -10.61 3.79
CA VAL A 32 -23.14 -11.51 3.83
C VAL A 32 -23.67 -12.91 3.56
N ASN A 33 -23.25 -13.51 2.45
CA ASN A 33 -23.74 -14.81 2.02
C ASN A 33 -23.16 -15.97 2.84
N GLU A 34 -21.99 -15.76 3.47
CA GLU A 34 -21.33 -16.76 4.30
C GLU A 34 -21.17 -16.26 5.74
N PRO A 35 -21.75 -16.96 6.75
CA PRO A 35 -21.58 -16.57 8.15
C PRO A 35 -20.10 -16.66 8.57
N PHE A 36 -19.72 -15.81 9.52
CA PHE A 36 -18.36 -15.83 10.06
C PHE A 36 -18.09 -17.10 10.85
N HIS A 37 -17.02 -17.82 10.46
CA HIS A 37 -16.50 -18.94 11.23
C HIS A 37 -15.78 -18.41 12.48
N ALA A 38 -15.95 -19.11 13.60
CA ALA A 38 -15.27 -18.76 14.85
C ALA A 38 -13.74 -18.78 14.68
N GLU A 39 -13.22 -19.67 13.84
CA GLU A 39 -11.79 -19.77 13.52
C GLU A 39 -11.27 -18.49 12.87
N THR A 40 -12.03 -17.88 11.95
CA THR A 40 -11.69 -16.59 11.32
C THR A 40 -11.55 -15.49 12.35
N ILE A 41 -12.54 -15.36 13.25
CA ILE A 41 -12.56 -14.35 14.30
C ILE A 41 -11.36 -14.54 15.23
N PHE A 42 -11.15 -15.77 15.70
CA PHE A 42 -10.04 -16.11 16.60
C PHE A 42 -8.68 -15.85 15.94
N PHE A 43 -8.51 -16.18 14.66
CA PHE A 43 -7.28 -15.94 13.92
C PHE A 43 -6.98 -14.44 13.76
N VAL A 44 -7.97 -13.63 13.39
CA VAL A 44 -7.81 -12.18 13.21
C VAL A 44 -7.47 -11.52 14.55
N ILE A 45 -8.21 -11.84 15.63
CA ILE A 45 -7.95 -11.31 16.96
C ILE A 45 -6.55 -11.72 17.44
N SER A 46 -6.18 -12.99 17.27
CA SER A 46 -4.85 -13.48 17.65
C SER A 46 -3.74 -12.82 16.85
N SER A 47 -3.95 -12.54 15.57
CA SER A 47 -2.99 -11.83 14.72
C SER A 47 -2.75 -10.40 15.19
N TYR A 48 -3.81 -9.65 15.51
CA TYR A 48 -3.68 -8.33 16.14
C TYR A 48 -3.01 -8.42 17.51
N GLY A 49 -3.39 -9.39 18.33
CA GLY A 49 -2.80 -9.65 19.65
C GLY A 49 -1.29 -9.87 19.56
N MET A 50 -0.85 -10.73 18.64
CA MET A 50 0.57 -11.03 18.43
C MET A 50 1.35 -9.84 17.88
N LEU A 51 0.77 -9.06 16.96
CA LEU A 51 1.37 -7.81 16.48
C LEU A 51 1.59 -6.81 17.61
N ILE A 52 0.58 -6.61 18.46
CA ILE A 52 0.66 -5.71 19.62
C ILE A 52 1.65 -6.25 20.66
N LEU A 53 1.68 -7.57 20.88
CA LEU A 53 2.60 -8.22 21.80
C LEU A 53 4.04 -8.01 21.34
N GLY A 54 4.37 -8.31 20.08
CA GLY A 54 5.71 -8.10 19.52
C GLY A 54 6.15 -6.64 19.62
N PHE A 55 5.26 -5.70 19.33
CA PHE A 55 5.54 -4.27 19.49
C PHE A 55 5.82 -3.87 20.95
N SER A 56 5.18 -4.54 21.90
CA SER A 56 5.26 -4.17 23.32
C SER A 56 6.41 -4.83 24.06
N VAL A 57 6.79 -6.05 23.67
CA VAL A 57 7.88 -6.82 24.30
C VAL A 57 9.25 -6.25 23.92
N LEU A 58 9.45 -5.84 22.66
CA LEU A 58 10.75 -5.33 22.23
C LEU A 58 11.06 -3.99 22.92
N LYS A 59 12.23 -3.92 23.57
CA LYS A 59 12.77 -2.70 24.19
C LYS A 59 14.11 -2.34 23.52
N PRO A 60 14.09 -1.65 22.37
CA PRO A 60 15.32 -1.27 21.67
C PRO A 60 16.15 -0.34 22.56
N ARG A 61 17.47 -0.56 22.61
CA ARG A 61 18.41 0.39 23.22
C ARG A 61 18.64 1.54 22.26
N LEU A 62 18.52 2.77 22.77
CA LEU A 62 18.87 3.99 22.04
C LEU A 62 20.39 4.17 22.12
N ASN A 63 21.03 4.35 20.98
CA ASN A 63 22.45 4.71 20.90
C ASN A 63 22.51 6.17 20.47
N SER A 64 22.81 7.07 21.40
CA SER A 64 22.81 8.52 21.21
C SER A 64 23.78 9.06 20.15
N LYS A 65 24.64 8.21 19.56
CA LYS A 65 25.70 8.60 18.61
C LYS A 65 25.30 8.62 17.12
N GLU A 66 24.11 8.15 16.74
CA GLU A 66 23.70 8.04 15.32
C GLU A 66 22.95 9.26 14.75
N LEU A 67 23.16 10.46 15.29
CA LEU A 67 22.50 11.67 14.79
C LEU A 67 23.19 12.21 13.52
N MET A 68 22.88 11.67 12.34
CA MET A 68 23.38 12.19 11.05
C MET A 68 22.74 13.54 10.62
N VAL A 69 22.53 14.48 11.54
CA VAL A 69 21.80 15.72 11.29
C VAL A 69 22.57 16.69 10.36
N GLY A 70 23.91 16.66 10.39
CA GLY A 70 24.75 17.58 9.61
C GLY A 70 24.70 17.38 8.09
N HIS A 71 24.38 16.17 7.61
CA HIS A 71 24.46 15.82 6.17
C HIS A 71 23.12 15.48 5.52
N VAL A 72 22.01 15.62 6.26
CA VAL A 72 20.66 15.22 5.79
C VAL A 72 20.33 15.82 4.43
N HIS A 73 20.65 17.10 4.23
CA HIS A 73 20.33 17.81 3.00
C HIS A 73 21.06 17.23 1.77
N LYS A 74 22.37 17.00 1.89
CA LYS A 74 23.18 16.41 0.81
C LYS A 74 22.67 15.01 0.47
N ILE A 75 22.41 14.20 1.49
CA ILE A 75 21.87 12.84 1.31
C ILE A 75 20.48 12.87 0.67
N LEU A 76 19.64 13.84 1.06
CA LEU A 76 18.30 14.03 0.49
C LEU A 76 18.37 14.35 -1.00
N ASN A 77 19.27 15.23 -1.44
CA ASN A 77 19.45 15.55 -2.86
C ASN A 77 19.98 14.34 -3.65
N ILE A 78 20.92 13.56 -3.09
CA ILE A 78 21.39 12.30 -3.70
C ILE A 78 20.21 11.33 -3.84
N LEU A 79 19.40 11.17 -2.80
CA LEU A 79 18.22 10.29 -2.82
C LEU A 79 17.22 10.72 -3.90
N ILE A 80 16.95 12.02 -4.03
CA ILE A 80 16.10 12.56 -5.11
C ILE A 80 16.69 12.20 -6.47
N GLY A 81 18.00 12.40 -6.68
CA GLY A 81 18.68 12.02 -7.92
C GLY A 81 18.53 10.54 -8.25
N ILE A 82 18.75 9.66 -7.26
CA ILE A 82 18.56 8.20 -7.40
C ILE A 82 17.13 7.88 -7.83
N ILE A 83 16.12 8.48 -7.17
CA ILE A 83 14.71 8.22 -7.49
C ILE A 83 14.38 8.66 -8.91
N ILE A 84 14.81 9.87 -9.32
CA ILE A 84 14.57 10.37 -10.68
C ILE A 84 15.21 9.43 -11.71
N ILE A 85 16.46 9.05 -11.51
CA ILE A 85 17.18 8.11 -12.40
C ILE A 85 16.46 6.75 -12.46
N SER A 86 16.01 6.22 -11.32
CA SER A 86 15.23 4.97 -11.27
C SER A 86 13.91 5.06 -12.03
N TYR A 87 13.23 6.21 -12.01
CA TYR A 87 12.03 6.45 -12.81
C TYR A 87 12.35 6.55 -14.30
N LEU A 88 13.45 7.21 -14.68
CA LEU A 88 13.90 7.26 -16.07
C LEU A 88 14.14 5.84 -16.62
N PHE A 89 14.88 4.99 -15.90
CA PHE A 89 15.07 3.59 -16.30
C PHE A 89 13.76 2.81 -16.35
N ARG A 90 12.83 3.09 -15.43
CA ARG A 90 11.51 2.47 -15.44
C ARG A 90 10.69 2.89 -16.67
N TRP A 91 10.79 4.15 -17.10
CA TRP A 91 10.12 4.63 -18.31
C TRP A 91 10.77 4.06 -19.56
N ILE A 92 12.09 3.92 -19.59
CA ILE A 92 12.77 3.20 -20.67
C ILE A 92 12.22 1.77 -20.79
N ASP A 93 12.13 1.05 -19.67
CA ASP A 93 11.55 -0.31 -19.64
C ASP A 93 10.08 -0.33 -20.09
N LEU A 94 9.27 0.64 -19.68
CA LEU A 94 7.84 0.66 -20.00
C LEU A 94 7.54 1.04 -21.45
N PHE A 95 8.16 2.12 -21.95
CA PHE A 95 7.85 2.66 -23.28
C PHE A 95 8.63 1.98 -24.39
N TYR A 96 9.88 1.57 -24.16
CA TYR A 96 10.75 1.04 -25.23
C TYR A 96 10.90 -0.48 -25.21
N LEU A 97 10.87 -1.13 -24.04
CA LEU A 97 11.03 -2.60 -23.97
C LEU A 97 9.68 -3.32 -23.92
N ARG A 98 8.65 -2.66 -23.39
CA ARG A 98 7.31 -3.21 -23.22
C ARG A 98 6.26 -2.56 -24.12
N ASP A 99 6.62 -1.54 -24.88
CA ASP A 99 5.76 -0.85 -25.86
C ASP A 99 4.48 -0.24 -25.29
N LEU A 100 4.45 0.10 -24.00
CA LEU A 100 3.30 0.82 -23.44
C LEU A 100 3.24 2.23 -24.03
N SER A 101 2.04 2.80 -24.12
CA SER A 101 1.85 4.19 -24.57
C SER A 101 0.69 4.85 -23.82
N PHE A 102 0.77 6.16 -23.61
CA PHE A 102 -0.37 6.93 -23.09
C PHE A 102 -1.52 7.06 -24.08
N THR A 103 -1.28 6.79 -25.37
CA THR A 103 -2.34 6.76 -26.40
C THR A 103 -3.14 5.46 -26.36
N ASN A 104 -2.59 4.41 -25.75
CA ASN A 104 -3.25 3.12 -25.64
C ASN A 104 -4.25 3.13 -24.49
N GLU A 105 -5.33 2.36 -24.64
CA GLU A 105 -6.23 2.08 -23.52
C GLU A 105 -5.48 1.36 -22.39
N PRO A 106 -5.80 1.65 -21.11
CA PRO A 106 -5.14 1.01 -19.97
C PRO A 106 -5.17 -0.52 -20.00
N LYS A 107 -6.28 -1.10 -20.50
CA LYS A 107 -6.42 -2.56 -20.65
C LYS A 107 -5.39 -3.14 -21.62
N TYR A 108 -5.17 -2.48 -22.75
CA TYR A 108 -4.17 -2.88 -23.73
C TYR A 108 -2.74 -2.76 -23.18
N ASN A 109 -2.44 -1.66 -22.49
CA ASN A 109 -1.13 -1.50 -21.83
C ASN A 109 -0.83 -2.59 -20.78
N ARG A 110 -1.85 -3.11 -20.10
CA ARG A 110 -1.67 -4.23 -19.15
C ARG A 110 -1.33 -5.53 -19.87
N ALA A 111 -2.00 -5.82 -20.98
CA ALA A 111 -1.68 -6.98 -21.82
C ALA A 111 -0.24 -6.91 -22.35
N LEU A 112 0.15 -5.77 -22.91
CA LEU A 112 1.53 -5.54 -23.38
C LEU A 112 2.56 -5.70 -22.26
N ASN A 113 2.29 -5.15 -21.07
CA ASN A 113 3.18 -5.27 -19.93
C ASN A 113 3.41 -6.74 -19.50
N GLU A 114 2.44 -7.62 -19.70
CA GLU A 114 2.54 -9.05 -19.41
C GLU A 114 3.26 -9.81 -20.54
N MET A 115 2.82 -9.61 -21.78
CA MET A 115 3.39 -10.24 -22.98
C MET A 115 4.88 -9.93 -23.12
N ASN A 116 5.26 -8.65 -22.99
CA ASN A 116 6.63 -8.18 -23.18
C ASN A 116 7.45 -8.19 -21.89
N SER A 117 6.97 -8.88 -20.84
CA SER A 117 7.66 -8.88 -19.53
C SER A 117 9.06 -9.50 -19.57
N ALA A 118 9.29 -10.45 -20.50
CA ALA A 118 10.57 -11.11 -20.73
C ALA A 118 11.64 -10.19 -21.33
N ASN A 119 11.23 -9.13 -22.06
CA ASN A 119 12.15 -8.19 -22.72
C ASN A 119 12.93 -7.32 -21.71
N SER A 120 12.48 -7.30 -20.46
CA SER A 120 13.07 -6.49 -19.39
C SER A 120 14.35 -7.11 -18.83
N ASN A 121 15.45 -6.36 -18.86
CA ASN A 121 16.74 -6.78 -18.30
C ASN A 121 16.74 -6.70 -16.76
N LEU A 122 17.44 -7.64 -16.11
CA LEU A 122 17.65 -7.67 -14.66
C LEU A 122 18.19 -6.35 -14.10
N LEU A 123 19.14 -5.70 -14.79
CA LEU A 123 19.71 -4.42 -14.34
C LEU A 123 18.63 -3.33 -14.22
N LEU A 124 17.77 -3.21 -15.24
CA LEU A 124 16.66 -2.25 -15.25
C LEU A 124 15.65 -2.56 -14.15
N ILE A 125 15.36 -3.84 -13.93
CA ILE A 125 14.49 -4.28 -12.84
C ILE A 125 15.07 -3.84 -11.50
N LEU A 126 16.34 -4.15 -11.22
CA LEU A 126 17.01 -3.80 -9.95
C LEU A 126 17.02 -2.29 -9.70
N LEU A 127 17.38 -1.49 -10.71
CA LEU A 127 17.37 -0.03 -10.61
C LEU A 127 15.96 0.52 -10.40
N SER A 128 14.95 -0.10 -11.03
CA SER A 128 13.56 0.31 -10.88
C SER A 128 12.98 0.00 -9.49
N VAL A 129 13.54 -0.94 -8.73
CA VAL A 129 13.05 -1.23 -7.37
C VAL A 129 13.22 0.00 -6.46
N LEU A 130 14.31 0.74 -6.62
CA LEU A 130 14.61 1.95 -5.84
C LEU A 130 13.60 3.08 -6.04
N LYS A 131 12.80 3.05 -7.13
CA LYS A 131 11.69 4.00 -7.33
C LYS A 131 10.63 3.89 -6.22
N SER A 132 10.56 2.77 -5.51
CA SER A 132 9.67 2.57 -4.36
C SER A 132 9.96 3.52 -3.19
N LEU A 133 11.13 4.18 -3.20
CA LEU A 133 11.51 5.23 -2.25
C LEU A 133 10.90 6.60 -2.58
N TYR A 134 10.01 6.70 -3.57
CA TYR A 134 9.44 7.96 -4.09
C TYR A 134 8.93 8.94 -3.01
N PHE A 135 8.42 8.43 -1.89
CA PHE A 135 7.86 9.24 -0.80
C PHE A 135 8.88 9.60 0.29
N PHE A 136 10.07 8.99 0.30
CA PHE A 136 11.09 9.24 1.32
C PHE A 136 11.49 10.72 1.38
N PRO A 137 11.80 11.39 0.24
CA PRO A 137 12.19 12.78 0.27
C PRO A 137 11.11 13.70 0.86
N TYR A 138 9.84 13.41 0.54
CA TYR A 138 8.71 14.16 1.07
C TYR A 138 8.62 14.02 2.59
N VAL A 139 8.61 12.81 3.13
CA VAL A 139 8.49 12.60 4.59
C VAL A 139 9.68 13.20 5.35
N ILE A 140 10.90 13.04 4.82
CA ILE A 140 12.12 13.58 5.42
C ILE A 140 12.08 15.12 5.45
N SER A 141 11.70 15.76 4.33
CA SER A 141 11.65 17.22 4.23
C SER A 141 10.64 17.85 5.19
N ILE A 142 9.45 17.25 5.32
CA ILE A 142 8.43 17.68 6.29
C ILE A 142 8.93 17.51 7.73
N LYS A 143 9.46 16.33 8.08
CA LYS A 143 9.92 16.04 9.44
C LYS A 143 11.05 16.98 9.88
N THR A 144 11.98 17.30 8.99
CA THR A 144 13.13 18.18 9.28
C THR A 144 12.80 19.65 9.14
N LYS A 145 11.57 20.00 8.72
CA LYS A 145 11.13 21.37 8.45
C LYS A 145 12.08 22.09 7.48
N GLN A 146 12.64 21.39 6.50
CA GLN A 146 13.58 21.94 5.50
C GLN A 146 12.91 22.87 4.45
N HIS A 147 11.77 23.49 4.79
CA HIS A 147 11.03 24.42 3.95
C HIS A 147 11.82 25.64 3.47
N ARG A 148 13.01 25.89 4.04
CA ARG A 148 13.89 27.00 3.66
C ARG A 148 14.55 26.82 2.28
N GLN A 149 14.57 25.62 1.71
CA GLN A 149 15.10 25.40 0.36
C GLN A 149 13.98 25.00 -0.61
N ARG A 150 13.52 25.98 -1.38
CA ARG A 150 12.36 25.83 -2.29
C ARG A 150 12.56 24.69 -3.29
N ILE A 151 13.75 24.58 -3.90
CA ILE A 151 14.03 23.60 -4.97
C ILE A 151 13.93 22.16 -4.45
N THR A 152 14.67 21.81 -3.39
CA THR A 152 14.64 20.44 -2.83
C THR A 152 13.25 20.05 -2.35
N THR A 153 12.49 21.01 -1.80
CA THR A 153 11.10 20.78 -1.40
C THR A 153 10.24 20.47 -2.63
N ILE A 154 10.34 21.27 -3.70
CA ILE A 154 9.60 21.04 -4.96
C ILE A 154 9.94 19.67 -5.55
N LEU A 155 11.23 19.31 -5.61
CA LEU A 155 11.67 18.02 -6.13
C LEU A 155 11.18 16.84 -5.27
N ALA A 156 11.07 17.02 -3.94
CA ALA A 156 10.49 16.01 -3.07
C ALA A 156 8.99 15.80 -3.34
N TYR A 157 8.24 16.86 -3.61
CA TYR A 157 6.85 16.76 -4.06
C TYR A 157 6.75 16.12 -5.45
N LEU A 158 7.61 16.50 -6.39
CA LEU A 158 7.67 15.88 -7.72
C LEU A 158 7.84 14.36 -7.58
N CYS A 159 8.84 13.91 -6.80
CA CYS A 159 9.08 12.50 -6.53
C CYS A 159 7.84 11.81 -5.97
N LEU A 160 7.13 12.45 -5.04
CA LEU A 160 5.91 11.91 -4.42
C LEU A 160 4.84 11.56 -5.46
N PHE A 161 4.70 12.38 -6.52
CA PHE A 161 3.65 12.23 -7.53
C PHE A 161 4.06 11.44 -8.78
N LEU A 162 5.35 11.12 -8.98
CA LEU A 162 5.82 10.28 -10.10
C LEU A 162 5.06 8.95 -10.27
N PRO A 163 4.67 8.21 -9.21
CA PRO A 163 3.86 7.00 -9.36
C PRO A 163 2.54 7.20 -10.11
N LEU A 164 1.98 8.42 -10.13
CA LEU A 164 0.71 8.70 -10.82
C LEU A 164 0.80 8.54 -12.33
N LEU A 165 1.98 8.73 -12.93
CA LEU A 165 2.18 8.50 -14.36
C LEU A 165 2.00 7.01 -14.71
N GLU A 166 2.55 6.11 -13.88
CA GLU A 166 2.30 4.68 -14.03
C GLU A 166 0.86 4.30 -13.69
N ALA A 167 0.22 5.05 -12.79
CA ALA A 167 -1.17 4.85 -12.42
C ALA A 167 -2.10 5.07 -13.61
N VAL A 168 -1.90 6.19 -14.33
CA VAL A 168 -2.62 6.53 -15.56
C VAL A 168 -2.35 5.49 -16.64
N LEU A 169 -1.08 5.17 -16.91
CA LEU A 169 -0.68 4.25 -17.97
C LEU A 169 -1.32 2.86 -17.85
N LYS A 170 -1.47 2.36 -16.61
CA LYS A 170 -2.02 1.03 -16.31
C LYS A 170 -3.48 1.05 -15.84
N GLY A 171 -4.09 2.22 -15.68
CA GLY A 171 -5.43 2.37 -15.11
C GLY A 171 -5.54 1.80 -13.69
N THR A 172 -4.52 2.02 -12.85
CA THR A 172 -4.53 1.58 -11.43
C THR A 172 -4.78 2.74 -10.48
N ARG A 173 -5.56 2.47 -9.44
CA ARG A 173 -6.01 3.47 -8.46
C ARG A 173 -5.16 3.45 -7.20
N LYS A 174 -4.39 2.38 -6.99
CA LYS A 174 -3.58 2.15 -5.79
C LYS A 174 -2.67 3.36 -5.48
N PRO A 175 -1.84 3.88 -6.42
CA PRO A 175 -0.93 4.99 -6.13
C PRO A 175 -1.61 6.27 -5.63
N LEU A 176 -2.84 6.56 -6.08
CA LEU A 176 -3.62 7.71 -5.60
C LEU A 176 -3.91 7.59 -4.10
N PHE A 177 -4.38 6.41 -3.67
CA PHE A 177 -4.64 6.14 -2.25
C PHE A 177 -3.34 6.12 -1.44
N GLU A 178 -2.26 5.54 -1.96
CA GLU A 178 -0.97 5.51 -1.24
C GLU A 178 -0.48 6.94 -0.94
N ILE A 179 -0.47 7.81 -1.96
CA ILE A 179 -0.04 9.21 -1.82
C ILE A 179 -0.93 9.96 -0.83
N PHE A 180 -2.26 9.76 -0.90
CA PHE A 180 -3.19 10.35 0.06
C PHE A 180 -2.85 9.96 1.50
N PHE A 181 -2.65 8.66 1.78
CA PHE A 181 -2.30 8.19 3.12
C PHE A 181 -0.91 8.66 3.58
N ILE A 182 0.07 8.73 2.67
CA ILE A 182 1.39 9.28 2.96
C ILE A 182 1.26 10.74 3.41
N ILE A 183 0.55 11.58 2.66
CA ILE A 183 0.35 13.00 3.00
C ILE A 183 -0.41 13.14 4.32
N LEU A 184 -1.51 12.41 4.47
CA LEU A 184 -2.36 12.43 5.66
C LEU A 184 -1.55 12.06 6.92
N LEU A 185 -0.92 10.89 6.93
CA LEU A 185 -0.18 10.41 8.11
C LEU A 185 1.05 11.26 8.39
N THR A 186 1.78 11.70 7.38
CA THR A 186 2.94 12.60 7.58
C THR A 186 2.51 13.91 8.22
N THR A 187 1.39 14.48 7.76
CA THR A 187 0.83 15.72 8.32
C THR A 187 0.36 15.52 9.76
N LEU A 188 -0.39 14.45 10.04
CA LEU A 188 -0.88 14.12 11.38
C LEU A 188 0.27 13.85 12.38
N VAL A 189 1.37 13.26 11.92
CA VAL A 189 2.49 12.90 12.79
C VAL A 189 3.40 14.10 13.06
N TYR A 190 3.84 14.80 12.01
CA TYR A 190 4.89 15.80 12.13
C TYR A 190 4.38 17.24 12.18
N ASN A 191 3.13 17.48 11.78
CA ASN A 191 2.52 18.82 11.67
C ASN A 191 1.21 18.94 12.47
N ARG A 192 1.14 18.43 13.71
CA ARG A 192 -0.10 18.37 14.53
C ARG A 192 -0.84 19.70 14.77
N LYS A 193 -0.16 20.85 14.67
CA LYS A 193 -0.75 22.19 14.92
C LYS A 193 -1.67 22.71 13.80
N ILE A 194 -2.00 21.87 12.82
CA ILE A 194 -2.55 22.27 11.52
C ILE A 194 -4.02 21.86 11.31
N ILE A 195 -4.60 21.01 12.14
CA ILE A 195 -5.98 20.54 11.92
C ILE A 195 -6.97 21.64 12.30
N THR A 196 -7.44 22.40 11.31
CA THR A 196 -8.50 23.41 11.45
C THR A 196 -9.76 22.95 10.71
N LYS A 197 -10.93 23.52 11.03
CA LYS A 197 -12.21 23.22 10.34
C LYS A 197 -12.08 23.37 8.81
N LEU A 198 -11.40 24.43 8.36
CA LEU A 198 -11.11 24.66 6.94
C LEU A 198 -10.31 23.52 6.31
N ARG A 199 -9.27 23.02 7.00
CA ARG A 199 -8.46 21.91 6.45
C ARG A 199 -9.19 20.58 6.48
N ILE A 200 -10.10 20.37 7.43
CA ILE A 200 -11.02 19.22 7.41
C ILE A 200 -11.93 19.31 6.17
N ALA A 201 -12.52 20.49 5.90
CA ALA A 201 -13.34 20.70 4.71
C ALA A 201 -12.55 20.49 3.41
N ILE A 202 -11.33 21.05 3.30
CA ILE A 202 -10.44 20.82 2.15
C ILE A 202 -10.10 19.34 2.00
N THR A 203 -9.83 18.63 3.10
CA THR A 203 -9.56 17.18 3.07
C THR A 203 -10.77 16.41 2.56
N ALA A 204 -11.99 16.76 2.99
CA ALA A 204 -13.21 16.15 2.49
C ALA A 204 -13.40 16.38 0.98
N VAL A 205 -13.15 17.60 0.50
CA VAL A 205 -13.19 17.92 -0.94
C VAL A 205 -12.15 17.10 -1.71
N ILE A 206 -10.91 16.98 -1.20
CA ILE A 206 -9.86 16.16 -1.81
C ILE A 206 -10.29 14.69 -1.87
N VAL A 207 -10.89 14.15 -0.81
CA VAL A 207 -11.39 12.77 -0.80
C VAL A 207 -12.47 12.59 -1.87
N ILE A 208 -13.42 13.51 -2.00
CA ILE A 208 -14.45 13.46 -3.05
C ILE A 208 -13.82 13.49 -4.44
N LEU A 209 -12.87 14.40 -4.69
CA LEU A 209 -12.15 14.47 -5.97
C LEU A 209 -11.37 13.19 -6.27
N LEU A 210 -10.68 12.62 -5.27
CA LEU A 210 -9.99 11.35 -5.40
C LEU A 210 -10.95 10.20 -5.71
N MET A 211 -12.14 10.18 -5.09
CA MET A 211 -13.19 9.22 -5.41
C MET A 211 -13.65 9.35 -6.86
N SER A 212 -13.90 10.57 -7.33
CA SER A 212 -14.30 10.81 -8.73
C SER A 212 -13.23 10.37 -9.72
N ILE A 213 -11.96 10.75 -9.50
CA ILE A 213 -10.83 10.34 -10.34
C ILE A 213 -10.67 8.81 -10.31
N SER A 214 -10.73 8.21 -9.11
CA SER A 214 -10.67 6.76 -8.91
C SER A 214 -11.74 6.05 -9.73
N MET A 215 -12.98 6.55 -9.73
CA MET A 215 -14.05 5.96 -10.52
C MET A 215 -13.83 6.15 -12.03
N LEU A 216 -13.44 7.33 -12.48
CA LEU A 216 -13.11 7.58 -13.89
C LEU A 216 -12.03 6.60 -14.40
N VAL A 217 -11.03 6.30 -13.58
CA VAL A 217 -10.01 5.29 -13.91
C VAL A 217 -10.62 3.89 -14.06
N VAL A 218 -11.63 3.51 -13.26
CA VAL A 218 -12.36 2.24 -13.48
C VAL A 218 -13.13 2.26 -14.78
N PHE A 219 -13.86 3.35 -15.05
CA PHE A 219 -14.65 3.50 -16.27
C PHE A 219 -13.79 3.32 -17.53
N GLN A 220 -12.63 4.00 -17.55
CA GLN A 220 -11.65 3.86 -18.63
C GLN A 220 -11.07 2.45 -18.72
N ARG A 221 -10.87 1.76 -17.58
CA ARG A 221 -10.29 0.42 -17.56
C ARG A 221 -11.22 -0.65 -18.13
N GLU A 222 -12.51 -0.53 -17.87
CA GLU A 222 -13.51 -1.51 -18.28
C GLU A 222 -14.13 -1.22 -19.66
N ASN A 223 -13.62 -0.20 -20.39
CA ASN A 223 -14.16 0.29 -21.67
C ASN A 223 -15.66 0.62 -21.60
N LEU A 224 -16.11 1.14 -20.46
CA LEU A 224 -17.51 1.51 -20.21
C LEU A 224 -17.75 3.00 -20.60
N SER A 225 -16.91 3.53 -21.49
CA SER A 225 -16.74 4.97 -21.73
C SER A 225 -17.79 5.64 -22.60
N HIS A 226 -18.89 4.96 -22.97
CA HIS A 226 -19.84 5.54 -23.92
C HIS A 226 -21.25 5.82 -23.37
N ALA A 227 -21.67 5.24 -22.24
CA ALA A 227 -22.87 5.68 -21.53
C ALA A 227 -22.89 5.19 -20.08
N PHE A 228 -23.31 6.05 -19.14
CA PHE A 228 -23.76 5.63 -17.81
C PHE A 228 -25.15 4.98 -17.94
N ASP A 229 -25.22 3.84 -18.62
CA ASP A 229 -26.45 3.13 -18.97
C ASP A 229 -26.76 1.97 -18.03
N THR A 230 -27.92 1.34 -18.20
CA THR A 230 -28.37 0.15 -17.44
C THR A 230 -27.39 -1.02 -17.54
N VAL A 231 -26.75 -1.21 -18.70
CA VAL A 231 -25.78 -2.30 -18.96
C VAL A 231 -24.54 -2.15 -18.07
N PHE A 232 -24.13 -0.91 -17.80
CA PHE A 232 -23.06 -0.63 -16.85
C PHE A 232 -23.41 -1.06 -15.42
N TYR A 233 -24.63 -0.77 -14.96
CA TYR A 233 -25.08 -1.15 -13.61
C TYR A 233 -25.18 -2.68 -13.46
N GLU A 234 -25.68 -3.37 -14.48
CA GLU A 234 -25.78 -4.84 -14.53
C GLU A 234 -24.40 -5.51 -14.39
N LYS A 235 -23.41 -5.13 -15.19
CA LYS A 235 -22.03 -5.67 -15.11
C LYS A 235 -21.36 -5.47 -13.75
N LEU A 236 -21.79 -4.44 -13.01
CA LEU A 236 -21.22 -4.08 -11.72
C LEU A 236 -21.91 -4.82 -10.58
N LEU A 237 -23.20 -5.13 -10.73
CA LEU A 237 -23.93 -6.10 -9.90
C LEU A 237 -23.43 -7.54 -10.14
N GLU A 238 -22.82 -7.82 -11.28
CA GLU A 238 -22.11 -9.08 -11.56
C GLU A 238 -20.67 -9.14 -11.04
N SER A 239 -20.19 -8.09 -10.33
CA SER A 239 -18.81 -8.10 -9.84
C SER A 239 -18.55 -9.26 -8.88
N ARG A 240 -17.33 -9.83 -8.93
CA ARG A 240 -16.95 -10.95 -8.05
C ARG A 240 -17.15 -10.64 -6.56
N TYR A 241 -17.00 -9.39 -6.12
CA TYR A 241 -17.22 -9.04 -4.71
C TYR A 241 -18.67 -9.34 -4.26
N ASN A 242 -19.63 -9.30 -5.18
CA ASN A 242 -21.04 -9.55 -4.89
C ASN A 242 -21.36 -11.03 -4.60
N GLU A 243 -20.48 -11.97 -4.97
CA GLU A 243 -20.67 -13.39 -4.63
C GLU A 243 -20.66 -13.62 -3.10
N ILE A 244 -19.88 -12.81 -2.37
CA ILE A 244 -19.77 -12.89 -0.89
C ILE A 244 -20.51 -11.74 -0.20
N LEU A 245 -20.50 -10.55 -0.81
CA LEU A 245 -21.15 -9.33 -0.31
C LEU A 245 -22.26 -8.89 -1.26
N GLU A 246 -23.40 -9.59 -1.23
CA GLU A 246 -24.50 -9.42 -2.16
C GLU A 246 -25.29 -8.12 -1.90
N PRO A 247 -25.55 -7.28 -2.93
CA PRO A 247 -26.36 -6.07 -2.77
C PRO A 247 -27.77 -6.39 -2.27
N LYS A 248 -28.27 -5.62 -1.29
CA LYS A 248 -29.68 -5.75 -0.86
C LYS A 248 -30.64 -5.42 -2.02
N PRO A 249 -31.84 -6.01 -2.07
CA PRO A 249 -32.85 -5.70 -3.10
C PRO A 249 -33.15 -4.21 -3.25
N SER A 250 -33.14 -3.45 -2.15
CA SER A 250 -33.32 -2.00 -2.14
C SER A 250 -32.27 -1.24 -2.96
N VAL A 251 -31.07 -1.80 -3.08
CA VAL A 251 -29.96 -1.24 -3.85
C VAL A 251 -30.19 -1.48 -5.34
N ILE A 252 -30.62 -2.69 -5.69
CA ILE A 252 -30.97 -3.05 -7.08
C ILE A 252 -32.08 -2.13 -7.57
N SER A 253 -33.17 -2.01 -6.80
CA SER A 253 -34.28 -1.11 -7.14
C SER A 253 -33.86 0.36 -7.26
N PHE A 254 -32.89 0.80 -6.45
CA PHE A 254 -32.36 2.17 -6.53
C PHE A 254 -31.63 2.44 -7.86
N PHE A 255 -30.89 1.47 -8.38
CA PHE A 255 -30.21 1.63 -9.67
C PHE A 255 -31.16 1.48 -10.86
N GLU A 256 -32.23 0.70 -10.72
CA GLU A 256 -33.28 0.56 -11.75
C GLU A 256 -34.23 1.77 -11.83
N ASP A 257 -34.38 2.53 -10.74
CA ASP A 257 -35.28 3.68 -10.69
C ASP A 257 -34.88 4.79 -11.69
N LYS A 258 -35.78 5.10 -12.63
CA LYS A 258 -35.57 6.12 -13.65
C LYS A 258 -35.65 7.55 -13.13
N GLN A 259 -36.23 7.78 -11.95
CA GLN A 259 -36.34 9.12 -11.35
C GLN A 259 -35.05 9.57 -10.67
N THR A 260 -34.24 8.62 -10.19
CA THR A 260 -32.95 8.91 -9.56
C THR A 260 -31.94 9.45 -10.59
N SER A 261 -31.34 10.61 -10.30
CA SER A 261 -30.38 11.25 -11.21
C SER A 261 -29.11 10.43 -11.39
N GLN A 262 -28.52 10.49 -12.60
CA GLN A 262 -27.29 9.76 -12.94
C GLN A 262 -26.10 10.13 -12.04
N VAL A 263 -26.01 11.40 -11.62
CA VAL A 263 -24.97 11.85 -10.68
C VAL A 263 -25.12 11.16 -9.32
N THR A 264 -26.35 11.02 -8.83
CA THR A 264 -26.61 10.33 -7.55
C THR A 264 -26.26 8.85 -7.65
N LYS A 265 -26.65 8.19 -8.76
CA LYS A 265 -26.28 6.79 -9.03
C LYS A 265 -24.76 6.61 -9.10
N PHE A 266 -24.04 7.53 -9.75
CA PHE A 266 -22.58 7.51 -9.83
C PHE A 266 -21.93 7.52 -8.43
N TYR A 267 -22.33 8.45 -7.56
CA TYR A 267 -21.73 8.54 -6.22
C TYR A 267 -22.15 7.40 -5.30
N ALA A 268 -23.40 6.94 -5.38
CA ALA A 268 -23.87 5.76 -4.66
C ALA A 268 -23.03 4.53 -5.03
N MET A 269 -22.78 4.34 -6.32
CA MET A 269 -21.92 3.27 -6.80
C MET A 269 -20.46 3.43 -6.36
N ALA A 270 -19.91 4.65 -6.46
CA ALA A 270 -18.54 4.92 -6.00
C ALA A 270 -18.37 4.53 -4.53
N ALA A 271 -19.35 4.89 -3.69
CA ALA A 271 -19.39 4.53 -2.29
C ALA A 271 -19.50 3.01 -2.10
N MET A 272 -20.35 2.33 -2.86
CA MET A 272 -20.49 0.87 -2.82
C MET A 272 -19.19 0.16 -3.19
N GLN A 273 -18.58 0.49 -4.33
CA GLN A 273 -17.34 -0.14 -4.77
C GLN A 273 -16.20 0.07 -3.78
N ILE A 274 -16.05 1.30 -3.27
CA ILE A 274 -15.02 1.61 -2.28
C ILE A 274 -15.29 0.84 -0.99
N GLY A 275 -16.53 0.84 -0.52
CA GLY A 275 -16.90 0.12 0.68
C GLY A 275 -16.68 -1.39 0.55
N GLN A 276 -17.07 -2.01 -0.57
CA GLN A 276 -16.79 -3.42 -0.85
C GLN A 276 -15.29 -3.67 -0.91
N TYR A 277 -14.54 -2.79 -1.58
CA TYR A 277 -13.09 -2.87 -1.63
C TYR A 277 -12.45 -2.79 -0.23
N ILE A 278 -13.02 -2.02 0.70
CA ILE A 278 -12.56 -1.94 2.08
C ILE A 278 -12.94 -3.20 2.88
N ALA A 279 -14.18 -3.69 2.71
CA ALA A 279 -14.75 -4.73 3.58
C ALA A 279 -14.38 -6.17 3.17
N HIS A 280 -14.29 -6.45 1.86
CA HIS A 280 -14.25 -7.83 1.32
C HIS A 280 -13.10 -8.68 1.85
N GLY A 281 -11.91 -8.12 2.07
CA GLY A 281 -10.69 -8.90 2.35
C GLY A 281 -10.75 -9.82 3.57
N VAL A 282 -11.58 -9.50 4.57
CA VAL A 282 -11.81 -10.36 5.75
C VAL A 282 -12.82 -11.46 5.43
N PHE A 283 -13.84 -11.18 4.63
CA PHE A 283 -14.81 -12.19 4.18
C PHE A 283 -14.19 -13.20 3.21
N GLU A 284 -13.29 -12.76 2.34
CA GLU A 284 -12.50 -13.68 1.50
C GLU A 284 -11.64 -14.61 2.38
N PHE A 285 -11.06 -14.08 3.46
CA PHE A 285 -10.33 -14.93 4.41
C PHE A 285 -11.28 -15.94 5.10
N ASN A 286 -12.48 -15.51 5.50
CA ASN A 286 -13.49 -16.41 6.05
C ASN A 286 -13.83 -17.54 5.06
N HIS A 287 -13.93 -17.23 3.78
CA HIS A 287 -14.16 -18.22 2.74
C HIS A 287 -12.96 -19.15 2.54
N ILE A 288 -11.72 -18.66 2.65
CA ILE A 288 -10.50 -19.45 2.50
C ILE A 288 -10.33 -20.47 3.64
N ILE A 289 -10.67 -20.09 4.88
CA ILE A 289 -10.35 -20.91 6.05
C ILE A 289 -11.08 -22.26 6.04
N LYS A 290 -12.24 -22.35 5.36
CA LYS A 290 -12.99 -23.62 5.22
C LYS A 290 -12.27 -24.65 4.35
N PHE A 291 -11.41 -24.20 3.43
CA PHE A 291 -10.67 -25.07 2.53
C PHE A 291 -9.35 -25.51 3.16
N LYS A 292 -9.43 -26.54 4.02
CA LYS A 292 -8.26 -27.11 4.71
C LYS A 292 -7.20 -27.69 3.76
N ALA A 293 -7.59 -28.08 2.55
CA ALA A 293 -6.72 -28.71 1.55
C ALA A 293 -5.90 -27.73 0.68
N LEU A 294 -5.97 -26.41 0.92
CA LEU A 294 -5.18 -25.46 0.11
C LEU A 294 -3.66 -25.65 0.32
N PRO A 295 -2.84 -25.59 -0.73
CA PRO A 295 -1.40 -25.70 -0.59
C PRO A 295 -0.83 -24.48 0.14
N ILE A 296 0.18 -24.72 0.98
CA ILE A 296 0.92 -23.67 1.69
C ILE A 296 1.99 -23.10 0.74
N THR A 297 2.03 -21.78 0.57
CA THR A 297 2.95 -21.15 -0.39
C THR A 297 4.27 -20.65 0.19
N TYR A 298 4.45 -20.73 1.53
CA TYR A 298 5.70 -20.38 2.22
C TYR A 298 6.26 -18.98 1.87
N GLY A 299 5.38 -18.00 1.69
CA GLY A 299 5.74 -16.64 1.28
C GLY A 299 5.69 -16.40 -0.22
N GLY A 300 5.51 -17.45 -1.04
CA GLY A 300 5.37 -17.33 -2.48
C GLY A 300 4.19 -16.46 -2.92
N TYR A 301 3.11 -16.40 -2.14
CA TYR A 301 1.94 -15.58 -2.46
C TYR A 301 2.21 -14.10 -2.14
N SER A 302 2.45 -13.77 -0.86
CA SER A 302 2.64 -12.38 -0.41
C SER A 302 3.96 -11.78 -0.91
N PHE A 303 5.04 -12.55 -0.91
CA PHE A 303 6.38 -12.11 -1.29
C PHE A 303 6.78 -12.59 -2.69
N SER A 304 5.80 -12.80 -3.57
CA SER A 304 6.03 -13.25 -4.95
C SER A 304 7.13 -12.50 -5.72
N PRO A 305 7.39 -11.19 -5.53
CA PRO A 305 8.53 -10.56 -6.20
C PRO A 305 9.89 -11.11 -5.79
N VAL A 306 10.04 -11.53 -4.53
CA VAL A 306 11.28 -12.13 -4.01
C VAL A 306 11.48 -13.50 -4.65
N THR A 307 10.43 -14.33 -4.67
CA THR A 307 10.45 -15.63 -5.33
C THR A 307 10.75 -15.50 -6.83
N ARG A 308 10.10 -14.56 -7.53
CA ARG A 308 10.36 -14.28 -8.95
C ARG A 308 11.80 -13.82 -9.20
N PHE A 309 12.37 -13.02 -8.30
CA PHE A 309 13.77 -12.61 -8.40
C PHE A 309 14.70 -13.83 -8.32
N PHE A 310 14.52 -14.69 -7.31
CA PHE A 310 15.33 -15.91 -7.15
C PHE A 310 15.16 -16.91 -8.30
N ASN A 311 13.96 -17.03 -8.87
CA ASN A 311 13.73 -17.79 -10.10
C ASN A 311 14.52 -17.20 -11.29
N LYS A 312 14.51 -15.87 -11.46
CA LYS A 312 15.17 -15.20 -12.59
C LYS A 312 16.71 -15.35 -12.55
N ILE A 313 17.29 -15.53 -11.37
CA ILE A 313 18.74 -15.79 -11.20
C ILE A 313 19.09 -17.28 -11.07
N GLY A 314 18.12 -18.18 -11.29
CA GLY A 314 18.34 -19.63 -11.32
C GLY A 314 18.55 -20.31 -9.96
N ILE A 315 18.21 -19.64 -8.85
CA ILE A 315 18.31 -20.23 -7.50
C ILE A 315 17.07 -21.07 -7.17
N LEU A 316 15.91 -20.67 -7.67
CA LEU A 316 14.66 -21.41 -7.53
C LEU A 316 14.20 -21.91 -8.90
N ASN A 317 13.69 -23.15 -8.96
CA ASN A 317 13.24 -23.81 -10.19
C ASN A 317 11.70 -23.76 -10.37
N ASN A 318 10.99 -23.05 -9.50
CA ASN A 318 9.52 -23.02 -9.52
C ASN A 318 9.00 -21.94 -10.46
N THR A 319 8.69 -22.32 -11.69
CA THR A 319 8.29 -21.42 -12.78
C THR A 319 6.90 -20.80 -12.60
N LYS A 320 6.04 -21.35 -11.74
CA LYS A 320 4.71 -20.80 -11.46
C LYS A 320 4.46 -20.69 -9.96
N ILE A 321 4.31 -19.46 -9.50
CA ILE A 321 3.66 -19.17 -8.22
C ILE A 321 2.16 -19.27 -8.52
N GLU A 322 1.59 -20.44 -8.33
CA GLU A 322 0.14 -20.62 -8.44
C GLU A 322 -0.52 -19.83 -7.32
N ASN A 323 -1.58 -19.08 -7.65
CA ASN A 323 -2.40 -18.42 -6.65
C ASN A 323 -3.29 -19.49 -6.02
N PRO A 324 -3.06 -19.89 -4.76
CA PRO A 324 -3.85 -20.95 -4.13
C PRO A 324 -5.19 -20.42 -3.60
N SER A 325 -5.50 -19.13 -3.78
CA SER A 325 -6.80 -18.59 -3.44
C SER A 325 -7.89 -19.31 -4.24
N PRO A 326 -8.96 -19.83 -3.60
CA PRO A 326 -10.08 -20.46 -4.29
C PRO A 326 -10.74 -19.55 -5.33
N ARG A 327 -10.59 -18.23 -5.15
CA ARG A 327 -11.14 -17.21 -6.01
C ARG A 327 -10.02 -16.38 -6.61
N GLU A 328 -9.89 -16.44 -7.93
CA GLU A 328 -8.94 -15.64 -8.68
C GLU A 328 -9.37 -14.16 -8.75
N TYR A 329 -8.37 -13.27 -8.86
CA TYR A 329 -8.54 -11.82 -9.08
C TYR A 329 -9.26 -11.05 -7.97
N VAL A 330 -9.36 -11.62 -6.77
CA VAL A 330 -9.87 -10.92 -5.57
C VAL A 330 -8.72 -10.62 -4.61
N TYR A 331 -8.68 -9.40 -4.06
CA TYR A 331 -7.65 -9.04 -3.09
C TYR A 331 -7.97 -9.67 -1.73
N LEU A 332 -6.92 -10.16 -1.05
CA LEU A 332 -7.03 -10.68 0.31
C LEU A 332 -6.57 -9.64 1.31
N SER A 333 -7.20 -9.63 2.50
CA SER A 333 -6.65 -8.96 3.68
C SER A 333 -5.25 -9.49 4.00
N SER A 334 -4.49 -8.76 4.83
CA SER A 334 -3.21 -9.28 5.33
C SER A 334 -3.38 -10.61 6.06
N PHE A 335 -4.51 -10.83 6.72
CA PHE A 335 -4.79 -12.08 7.43
C PHE A 335 -4.93 -13.25 6.45
N GLY A 336 -5.77 -13.12 5.42
CA GLY A 336 -5.96 -14.18 4.42
C GLY A 336 -4.70 -14.49 3.63
N ALA A 337 -4.00 -13.45 3.17
CA ALA A 337 -2.77 -13.63 2.41
C ALA A 337 -1.66 -14.32 3.21
N MET A 338 -1.45 -13.90 4.46
CA MET A 338 -0.43 -14.51 5.32
C MET A 338 -0.84 -15.92 5.77
N TYR A 339 -2.15 -16.19 5.94
CA TYR A 339 -2.64 -17.52 6.24
C TYR A 339 -2.40 -18.50 5.08
N ILE A 340 -2.56 -18.06 3.83
CA ILE A 340 -2.18 -18.84 2.65
C ILE A 340 -0.68 -19.19 2.69
N ASP A 341 0.16 -18.22 3.03
CA ASP A 341 1.61 -18.42 3.05
C ASP A 341 2.11 -19.26 4.23
N PHE A 342 1.50 -19.12 5.42
CA PHE A 342 2.09 -19.63 6.67
C PHE A 342 1.09 -20.31 7.62
N ARG A 343 -0.21 -20.34 7.31
CA ARG A 343 -1.26 -20.85 8.20
C ARG A 343 -1.17 -20.19 9.60
N TRP A 344 -1.33 -20.95 10.67
CA TRP A 344 -1.19 -20.47 12.05
C TRP A 344 0.21 -19.91 12.37
N PHE A 345 1.25 -20.22 11.59
CA PHE A 345 2.56 -19.59 11.73
C PHE A 345 2.56 -18.10 11.35
N THR A 346 1.48 -17.59 10.73
CA THR A 346 1.23 -16.14 10.61
C THR A 346 1.30 -15.42 11.95
N LEU A 347 0.91 -16.07 13.07
CA LEU A 347 1.00 -15.45 14.40
C LEU A 347 2.44 -15.07 14.77
N MET A 348 3.41 -15.93 14.42
CA MET A 348 4.84 -15.62 14.58
C MET A 348 5.26 -14.48 13.66
N PHE A 349 4.81 -14.48 12.40
CA PHE A 349 5.07 -13.38 11.47
C PHE A 349 4.55 -12.04 12.01
N MET A 350 3.32 -11.99 12.53
CA MET A 350 2.73 -10.79 13.11
C MET A 350 3.51 -10.30 14.34
N PHE A 351 3.96 -11.21 15.20
CA PHE A 351 4.84 -10.87 16.32
C PHE A 351 6.15 -10.23 15.85
N LEU A 352 6.84 -10.84 14.88
CA LEU A 352 8.09 -10.29 14.33
C LEU A 352 7.86 -8.93 13.63
N LEU A 353 6.74 -8.77 12.93
CA LEU A 353 6.34 -7.49 12.35
C LEU A 353 6.15 -6.43 13.44
N GLY A 354 5.54 -6.78 14.57
CA GLY A 354 5.39 -5.90 15.73
C GLY A 354 6.74 -5.46 16.31
N CYS A 355 7.66 -6.41 16.50
CA CYS A 355 9.03 -6.13 16.90
C CYS A 355 9.72 -5.17 15.93
N LEU A 356 9.63 -5.41 14.62
CA LEU A 356 10.22 -4.55 13.60
C LEU A 356 9.63 -3.13 13.63
N GLN A 357 8.32 -2.98 13.78
CA GLN A 357 7.66 -1.68 13.90
C GLN A 357 8.10 -0.92 15.15
N LYS A 358 8.31 -1.63 16.27
CA LYS A 358 8.86 -1.04 17.49
C LYS A 358 10.28 -0.54 17.28
N PHE A 359 11.14 -1.36 16.67
CA PHE A 359 12.51 -0.97 16.34
C PHE A 359 12.55 0.30 15.48
N VAL A 360 11.76 0.35 14.40
CA VAL A 360 11.70 1.50 13.49
C VAL A 360 11.11 2.72 14.18
N THR A 361 10.11 2.56 15.05
CA THR A 361 9.56 3.67 15.85
C THR A 361 10.64 4.32 16.70
N PHE A 362 11.47 3.53 17.38
CA PHE A 362 12.58 4.04 18.19
C PHE A 362 13.66 4.68 17.32
N LYS A 363 14.11 3.98 16.27
CA LYS A 363 15.16 4.47 15.37
C LYS A 363 14.76 5.73 14.61
N SER A 364 13.47 5.91 14.31
CA SER A 364 12.98 7.15 13.71
C SER A 364 13.25 8.37 14.58
N ARG A 365 13.35 8.25 15.91
CA ARG A 365 13.63 9.39 16.78
C ARG A 365 15.09 9.86 16.67
N GLU A 366 16.01 8.93 16.43
CA GLU A 366 17.45 9.19 16.29
C GLU A 366 17.83 9.57 14.85
N ASN A 367 17.24 8.87 13.88
CA ASN A 367 17.61 8.96 12.48
C ASN A 367 16.38 9.25 11.60
N VAL A 368 16.43 10.38 10.89
CA VAL A 368 15.36 10.87 10.03
C VAL A 368 14.99 9.89 8.90
N PHE A 369 15.95 9.09 8.41
CA PHE A 369 15.74 8.15 7.30
C PHE A 369 14.84 6.95 7.66
N TYR A 370 14.59 6.71 8.94
CA TYR A 370 13.58 5.75 9.40
C TYR A 370 12.16 6.34 9.45
N ALA A 371 12.00 7.66 9.33
CA ALA A 371 10.69 8.32 9.37
C ALA A 371 9.74 7.88 8.24
N PRO A 372 10.19 7.76 6.97
CA PRO A 372 9.33 7.27 5.90
C PRO A 372 8.87 5.82 6.17
N ILE A 373 9.77 4.97 6.67
CA ILE A 373 9.45 3.57 7.00
C ILE A 373 8.38 3.50 8.10
N LEU A 374 8.47 4.37 9.11
CA LEU A 374 7.44 4.48 10.16
C LEU A 374 6.07 4.86 9.58
N ILE A 375 6.02 5.81 8.64
CA ILE A 375 4.78 6.17 7.93
C ILE A 375 4.27 4.97 7.12
N TYR A 376 5.15 4.28 6.40
CA TYR A 376 4.80 3.10 5.61
C TYR A 376 4.21 1.96 6.47
N PHE A 377 4.80 1.67 7.65
CA PHE A 377 4.22 0.71 8.59
C PHE A 377 2.87 1.15 9.16
N SER A 378 2.67 2.45 9.34
CA SER A 378 1.36 2.98 9.75
C SER A 378 0.31 2.76 8.66
N ILE A 379 0.68 2.86 7.38
CA ILE A 379 -0.20 2.50 6.25
C ILE A 379 -0.51 1.01 6.29
N ILE A 380 0.50 0.14 6.44
CA ILE A 380 0.30 -1.30 6.57
C ILE A 380 -0.72 -1.61 7.68
N ASN A 381 -0.58 -0.99 8.86
CA ASN A 381 -1.49 -1.18 9.99
C ASN A 381 -2.94 -0.80 9.66
N VAL A 382 -3.15 0.31 8.93
CA VAL A 382 -4.49 0.72 8.48
C VAL A 382 -5.09 -0.30 7.51
N PHE A 383 -4.27 -0.84 6.61
CA PHE A 383 -4.72 -1.75 5.57
C PHE A 383 -4.80 -3.22 5.98
N LEU A 384 -4.34 -3.62 7.17
CA LEU A 384 -4.38 -5.02 7.65
C LEU A 384 -5.73 -5.74 7.39
N PRO A 385 -6.90 -5.18 7.75
CA PRO A 385 -8.18 -5.83 7.49
C PRO A 385 -8.69 -5.62 6.06
N ILE A 386 -8.11 -4.67 5.32
CA ILE A 386 -8.59 -4.26 4.00
C ILE A 386 -7.93 -5.08 2.91
N LEU A 387 -6.59 -5.01 2.83
CA LEU A 387 -5.80 -5.66 1.80
C LEU A 387 -4.37 -5.91 2.29
N ASN A 388 -3.72 -6.95 1.77
CA ASN A 388 -2.33 -7.22 2.09
C ASN A 388 -1.39 -6.18 1.44
N TYR A 389 -1.11 -5.10 2.17
CA TYR A 389 -0.34 -3.98 1.63
C TYR A 389 1.16 -4.29 1.50
N ILE A 390 1.68 -5.24 2.28
CA ILE A 390 3.04 -5.77 2.15
C ILE A 390 3.16 -6.61 0.87
N GLY A 391 2.06 -7.23 0.44
CA GLY A 391 2.01 -8.16 -0.68
C GLY A 391 2.42 -7.54 -2.02
N GLY A 392 3.03 -8.35 -2.89
CA GLY A 392 3.41 -7.95 -4.24
C GLY A 392 4.36 -6.74 -4.22
N SER A 393 4.02 -5.67 -4.94
CA SER A 393 4.88 -4.48 -5.05
C SER A 393 5.12 -3.73 -3.73
N GLY A 394 4.37 -4.02 -2.66
CA GLY A 394 4.55 -3.39 -1.36
C GLY A 394 5.91 -3.71 -0.73
N ILE A 395 6.40 -4.94 -0.91
CA ILE A 395 7.68 -5.38 -0.35
C ILE A 395 8.87 -4.55 -0.88
N TYR A 396 8.76 -3.97 -2.08
CA TYR A 396 9.82 -3.16 -2.67
C TYR A 396 10.18 -1.96 -1.80
N ALA A 397 9.19 -1.30 -1.18
CA ALA A 397 9.46 -0.17 -0.30
C ALA A 397 10.30 -0.59 0.91
N ILE A 398 10.03 -1.77 1.50
CA ILE A 398 10.78 -2.31 2.64
C ILE A 398 12.20 -2.71 2.20
N LEU A 399 12.34 -3.41 1.07
CA LEU A 399 13.63 -3.86 0.54
C LEU A 399 14.52 -2.67 0.15
N SER A 400 13.99 -1.70 -0.61
CA SER A 400 14.73 -0.49 -0.96
C SER A 400 15.10 0.35 0.26
N ALA A 401 14.23 0.40 1.27
CA ALA A 401 14.55 1.08 2.52
C ALA A 401 15.72 0.39 3.25
N ALA A 402 15.72 -0.94 3.31
CA ALA A 402 16.81 -1.70 3.91
C ALA A 402 18.14 -1.47 3.18
N VAL A 403 18.12 -1.48 1.84
CA VAL A 403 19.30 -1.17 1.01
C VAL A 403 19.80 0.26 1.26
N LEU A 404 18.90 1.25 1.28
CA LEU A 404 19.25 2.64 1.57
C LEU A 404 19.90 2.77 2.95
N LEU A 405 19.29 2.19 3.99
CA LEU A 405 19.82 2.25 5.35
C LEU A 405 21.18 1.56 5.48
N LEU A 406 21.39 0.44 4.77
CA LEU A 406 22.69 -0.22 4.71
C LEU A 406 23.75 0.68 4.09
N ILE A 407 23.46 1.30 2.94
CA ILE A 407 24.35 2.24 2.27
C ILE A 407 24.71 3.41 3.19
N LEU A 408 23.72 4.01 3.85
CA LEU A 408 23.94 5.11 4.78
C LEU A 408 24.83 4.71 5.96
N LYS A 409 24.64 3.50 6.49
CA LYS A 409 25.47 2.97 7.57
C LYS A 409 26.92 2.77 7.12
N LEU A 410 27.13 2.22 5.93
CA LEU A 410 28.48 2.03 5.36
C LEU A 410 29.17 3.36 5.09
N LEU A 411 28.46 4.34 4.52
CA LEU A 411 28.98 5.70 4.30
C LEU A 411 29.33 6.40 5.61
N GLY A 412 28.48 6.27 6.63
CA GLY A 412 28.75 6.83 7.96
C GLY A 412 30.02 6.25 8.59
N LYS A 413 30.25 4.94 8.45
CA LYS A 413 31.47 4.29 8.94
C LYS A 413 32.71 4.81 8.21
N ALA A 414 32.69 4.90 6.89
CA ALA A 414 33.81 5.39 6.08
C ALA A 414 34.17 6.86 6.37
N LEU A 415 33.18 7.70 6.68
CA LEU A 415 33.41 9.10 7.05
C LEU A 415 34.03 9.24 8.45
N ASN A 416 33.61 8.41 9.41
CA ASN A 416 34.16 8.42 10.77
C ASN A 416 35.57 7.84 10.85
N GLU A 417 35.92 6.86 10.01
CA GLU A 417 37.28 6.33 9.92
C GLU A 417 38.26 7.38 9.39
N LYS A 418 37.84 8.19 8.40
CA LYS A 418 38.64 9.29 7.85
C LYS A 418 38.90 10.42 8.86
N SER A 419 37.98 10.68 9.79
CA SER A 419 38.16 11.73 10.81
C SER A 419 39.06 11.32 11.98
N ILE A 420 39.37 10.03 12.12
CA ILE A 420 40.29 9.51 13.16
C ILE A 420 41.72 9.42 12.59
N SER A 421 41.86 9.38 11.27
CA SER A 421 43.14 9.34 10.55
C SER A 421 43.71 10.72 10.15
N THR A 422 43.04 11.81 10.53
CA THR A 422 43.47 13.21 10.38
C THR A 422 43.58 13.83 11.76
#